data_AF-A0A258CQY8-F1
#
_entry.id   AF-A0A258CQY8-F1
#
_cell.length_a   1.000
_cell.length_b   1.000
_cell.length_c   1.000
_cell.angle_alpha   90.00
_cell.angle_beta   90.00
_cell.angle_gamma   90.00
#
_symmetry.space_group_name_H-M   'P 1'
#
loop_
_entity.id
_entity.type
_entity.pdbx_description
1 polymer ?
#
loop_
_entity_poly.entity_id
_entity_poly.type
_entity_poly.pdbx_seq_one_letter_code
_entity_poly.pdbx_strand_id
1 'polypeptide(L)'
;MAGKGVRLQYVTVDYAASSLEGAEQKLLEGWLLKTDQEMLDGPITRRLAIVDIDPNTGALVPGARYQAATPPRQYGHYAIADQTDPTEPAFQQVSVFTTVLAVMDMFEEPDVLARPLRWAFDGEQLLVVPRAGRMANAFYHRDSRSLQFFFFDALGPDGQTIKEIFTCLSPDIIAHEATHAILDGIAPDLFEASSPQSLALHEAIADLGAVMFAIRTDAL
;
A
#
# COMPACT_ATOMS: atom_id res chain seq x y z
N MET A 1 -30.07 7.40 -1.79
CA MET A 1 -29.54 6.03 -1.89
C MET A 1 -28.31 5.97 -1.01
N ALA A 2 -28.31 5.19 0.07
CA ALA A 2 -27.09 5.02 0.88
C ALA A 2 -26.04 4.34 -0.01
N GLY A 3 -24.92 5.01 -0.28
CA GLY A 3 -23.83 4.41 -1.05
C GLY A 3 -23.34 3.14 -0.37
N LYS A 4 -23.05 2.10 -1.15
CA LYS A 4 -22.28 0.96 -0.63
C LYS A 4 -20.92 1.53 -0.20
N GLY A 5 -20.51 1.23 1.03
CA GLY A 5 -19.23 1.69 1.56
C GLY A 5 -18.46 0.51 2.11
N VAL A 6 -17.14 0.64 2.11
CA VAL A 6 -16.22 -0.37 2.60
C VAL A 6 -15.39 0.29 3.70
N ARG A 7 -15.39 -0.31 4.88
CA ARG A 7 -14.48 0.09 5.94
C ARG A 7 -13.15 -0.61 5.70
N LEU A 8 -12.14 0.19 5.38
CA LEU A 8 -10.77 -0.22 5.23
C LEU A 8 -9.94 0.34 6.38
N GLN A 9 -8.79 -0.27 6.63
CA GLN A 9 -7.87 0.14 7.67
C GLN A 9 -6.45 0.00 7.14
N TYR A 10 -5.59 0.94 7.53
CA TYR A 10 -4.19 0.95 7.16
C TYR A 10 -3.36 1.52 8.31
N VAL A 11 -2.07 1.22 8.27
CA VAL A 11 -1.08 1.73 9.22
C VAL A 11 -0.76 3.18 8.89
N THR A 12 -0.77 4.07 9.89
CA THR A 12 -0.47 5.50 9.73
C THR A 12 0.91 5.92 10.25
N VAL A 13 1.60 5.02 10.94
CA VAL A 13 2.93 5.27 11.52
C VAL A 13 3.80 4.05 11.32
N ASP A 14 5.06 4.26 10.94
CA ASP A 14 5.96 3.17 10.58
C ASP A 14 6.07 2.11 11.69
N TYR A 15 5.64 0.89 11.36
CA TYR A 15 5.73 -0.26 12.25
C TYR A 15 7.17 -0.58 12.65
N ALA A 16 8.16 -0.26 11.81
CA ALA A 16 9.58 -0.41 12.13
C ALA A 16 10.04 0.62 13.19
N ALA A 17 9.51 1.84 13.15
CA ALA A 17 9.86 2.92 14.06
C ALA A 17 9.08 2.88 15.39
N SER A 18 7.95 2.17 15.45
CA SER A 18 7.15 2.05 16.67
C SER A 18 7.83 1.12 17.70
N SER A 19 8.72 1.69 18.52
CA SER A 19 9.39 1.01 19.63
C SER A 19 8.58 1.00 20.94
N LEU A 20 7.28 1.30 20.90
CA LEU A 20 6.46 1.51 22.09
C LEU A 20 5.55 0.30 22.33
N GLU A 21 5.89 -0.50 23.35
CA GLU A 21 4.98 -1.50 23.92
C GLU A 21 3.61 -0.83 24.23
N GLY A 22 2.53 -1.38 23.69
CA GLY A 22 1.16 -0.88 23.90
C GLY A 22 0.68 0.23 22.96
N ALA A 23 1.45 0.63 21.95
CA ALA A 23 1.03 1.61 20.95
C ALA A 23 0.19 1.03 19.79
N GLU A 24 0.11 -0.30 19.66
CA GLU A 24 -0.44 -1.02 18.50
C GLU A 24 -1.88 -0.61 18.11
N GLN A 25 -2.72 -0.24 19.09
CA GLN A 25 -4.11 0.19 18.83
C GLN A 25 -4.23 1.65 18.35
N LYS A 26 -3.19 2.46 18.45
CA LYS A 26 -3.13 3.85 17.93
C LYS A 26 -2.48 3.95 16.55
N LEU A 27 -2.00 2.83 15.97
CA LEU A 27 -1.28 2.83 14.68
C LEU A 27 -2.19 2.68 13.47
N LEU A 28 -3.48 2.36 13.68
CA LEU A 28 -4.43 2.07 12.61
C LEU A 28 -5.44 3.18 12.45
N GLU A 29 -5.55 3.73 11.25
CA GLU A 29 -6.62 4.65 10.88
C GLU A 29 -7.67 3.91 10.06
N GLY A 30 -8.94 4.15 10.42
CA GLY A 30 -10.08 3.61 9.69
C GLY A 30 -10.47 4.54 8.56
N TRP A 31 -10.34 4.10 7.32
CA TRP A 31 -10.81 4.82 6.15
C TRP A 31 -12.14 4.26 5.65
N LEU A 32 -13.16 5.13 5.61
CA LEU A 32 -14.43 4.78 5.00
C LEU A 32 -14.39 5.09 3.50
N LEU A 33 -13.99 4.10 2.71
CA LEU A 33 -14.05 4.18 1.26
C LEU A 33 -15.52 4.13 0.80
N LYS A 34 -16.01 5.26 0.28
CA LYS A 34 -17.29 5.34 -0.41
C LYS A 34 -17.06 5.02 -1.88
N THR A 35 -17.35 3.78 -2.27
CA THR A 35 -17.11 3.31 -3.64
C THR A 35 -18.27 2.46 -4.13
N ASP A 36 -18.61 2.60 -5.40
CA ASP A 36 -19.49 1.68 -6.12
C ASP A 36 -18.71 0.51 -6.76
N GLN A 37 -17.37 0.55 -6.70
CA GLN A 37 -16.51 -0.51 -7.18
C GLN A 37 -16.73 -1.80 -6.39
N GLU A 38 -16.68 -2.91 -7.10
CA GLU A 38 -16.72 -4.23 -6.50
C GLU A 38 -15.39 -4.52 -5.79
N MET A 39 -15.49 -5.02 -4.56
CA MET A 39 -14.36 -5.53 -3.78
C MET A 39 -14.40 -7.05 -3.80
N LEU A 40 -13.28 -7.68 -4.13
CA LEU A 40 -13.18 -9.14 -4.23
C LEU A 40 -12.20 -9.72 -3.20
N ASP A 41 -12.30 -11.03 -2.99
CA ASP A 41 -11.34 -11.79 -2.17
C ASP A 41 -9.91 -11.68 -2.71
N GLY A 42 -8.93 -11.62 -1.80
CA GLY A 42 -7.55 -11.27 -2.13
C GLY A 42 -7.52 -9.85 -2.66
N PRO A 43 -7.44 -8.83 -1.79
CA PRO A 43 -8.01 -7.51 -2.05
C PRO A 43 -7.80 -7.02 -3.49
N ILE A 44 -8.89 -7.03 -4.25
CA ILE A 44 -8.91 -6.70 -5.68
C ILE A 44 -10.06 -5.73 -5.94
N THR A 45 -9.75 -4.70 -6.74
CA THR A 45 -10.70 -3.87 -7.48
C THR A 45 -10.38 -3.96 -8.98
N ARG A 46 -11.16 -3.25 -9.81
CA ARG A 46 -10.83 -3.07 -11.23
C ARG A 46 -9.44 -2.46 -11.45
N ARG A 47 -8.95 -1.62 -10.52
CA ARG A 47 -7.75 -0.79 -10.72
C ARG A 47 -6.56 -1.15 -9.84
N LEU A 48 -6.77 -1.99 -8.83
CA LEU A 48 -5.72 -2.41 -7.91
C LEU A 48 -5.91 -3.88 -7.53
N ALA A 49 -4.84 -4.67 -7.50
CA ALA A 49 -4.90 -6.08 -7.10
C ALA A 49 -3.71 -6.47 -6.24
N ILE A 50 -3.99 -7.14 -5.12
CA ILE A 50 -2.97 -7.80 -4.32
C ILE A 50 -2.57 -9.13 -4.96
N VAL A 51 -1.27 -9.32 -5.18
CA VAL A 51 -0.66 -10.57 -5.60
C VAL A 51 0.39 -10.96 -4.56
N ASP A 52 0.01 -11.80 -3.62
CA ASP A 52 0.85 -12.19 -2.50
C ASP A 52 1.43 -13.59 -2.73
N ILE A 53 2.75 -13.66 -2.86
CA ILE A 53 3.49 -14.88 -3.17
C ILE A 53 4.44 -15.11 -2.01
N ASP A 54 4.44 -16.33 -1.46
CA ASP A 54 5.44 -16.73 -0.48
C ASP A 54 6.80 -16.81 -1.21
N PRO A 55 7.79 -16.00 -0.81
CA PRO A 55 9.04 -15.90 -1.56
C PRO A 55 9.94 -17.13 -1.42
N ASN A 56 9.71 -18.00 -0.43
CA ASN A 56 10.50 -19.21 -0.21
C ASN A 56 9.97 -20.37 -1.06
N THR A 57 8.66 -20.45 -1.23
CA THR A 57 7.98 -21.57 -1.88
C THR A 57 7.46 -21.24 -3.28
N GLY A 58 7.29 -19.95 -3.60
CA GLY A 58 6.64 -19.46 -4.81
C GLY A 58 5.13 -19.71 -4.83
N ALA A 59 4.54 -20.19 -3.73
CA ALA A 59 3.10 -20.44 -3.64
C ALA A 59 2.33 -19.13 -3.43
N LEU A 60 1.14 -19.03 -4.03
CA LEU A 60 0.22 -17.94 -3.73
C LEU A 60 -0.27 -18.07 -2.29
N VAL A 61 -0.15 -16.98 -1.55
CA VAL A 61 -0.70 -16.87 -0.19
C VAL A 61 -2.19 -16.58 -0.31
N PRO A 62 -3.06 -17.28 0.45
CA PRO A 62 -4.48 -17.00 0.44
C PRO A 62 -4.78 -15.51 0.68
N GLY A 63 -5.60 -14.95 -0.18
CA GLY A 63 -6.03 -13.56 -0.09
C GLY A 63 -7.04 -13.32 1.04
N ALA A 64 -6.98 -12.14 1.66
CA ALA A 64 -7.95 -11.70 2.65
C ALA A 64 -9.37 -11.74 2.07
N ARG A 65 -10.32 -12.31 2.83
CA ARG A 65 -11.69 -12.53 2.35
C ARG A 65 -12.53 -11.28 2.50
N TYR A 66 -13.21 -10.86 1.44
CA TYR A 66 -14.14 -9.75 1.49
C TYR A 66 -15.46 -10.20 2.12
N GLN A 67 -15.97 -9.42 3.07
CA GLN A 67 -17.25 -9.59 3.73
C GLN A 67 -18.16 -8.41 3.39
N ALA A 68 -19.17 -8.66 2.56
CA ALA A 68 -20.16 -7.66 2.21
C ALA A 68 -20.95 -7.19 3.45
N ALA A 69 -21.45 -5.94 3.39
CA ALA A 69 -22.31 -5.39 4.43
C ALA A 69 -23.57 -6.26 4.60
N THR A 70 -23.75 -6.82 5.80
CA THR A 70 -24.95 -7.55 6.20
C THR A 70 -25.50 -6.93 7.48
N PRO A 71 -26.81 -6.65 7.58
CA PRO A 71 -27.39 -6.05 8.79
C PRO A 71 -26.98 -6.80 10.07
N PRO A 72 -26.58 -6.10 11.14
CA PRO A 72 -26.65 -4.64 11.34
C PRO A 72 -25.42 -3.86 10.82
N ARG A 73 -24.42 -4.51 10.21
CA ARG A 73 -23.25 -3.82 9.65
C ARG A 73 -23.65 -3.03 8.41
N GLN A 74 -23.29 -1.75 8.41
CA GLN A 74 -23.59 -0.83 7.32
C GLN A 74 -22.58 -0.90 6.17
N TYR A 75 -21.36 -1.37 6.44
CA TYR A 75 -20.24 -1.35 5.50
C TYR A 75 -19.61 -2.73 5.36
N GLY A 76 -19.12 -3.04 4.16
CA GLY A 76 -18.29 -4.21 3.93
C GLY A 76 -16.90 -4.03 4.55
N HIS A 77 -16.17 -5.12 4.73
CA HIS A 77 -14.81 -5.12 5.27
C HIS A 77 -14.06 -6.38 4.83
N TYR A 78 -12.74 -6.42 5.02
CA TYR A 78 -11.96 -7.63 4.85
C TYR A 78 -11.80 -8.37 6.18
N ALA A 79 -11.83 -9.71 6.12
CA ALA A 79 -11.56 -10.56 7.27
C ALA A 79 -10.06 -10.55 7.58
N ILE A 80 -9.71 -10.11 8.78
CA ILE A 80 -8.34 -10.10 9.31
C ILE A 80 -8.39 -10.80 10.67
N ALA A 81 -7.55 -11.83 10.88
CA ALA A 81 -7.55 -12.60 12.11
C ALA A 81 -7.01 -11.79 13.29
N ASP A 82 -5.88 -11.12 13.07
CA ASP A 82 -5.24 -10.24 14.03
C ASP A 82 -4.72 -8.98 13.30
N GLN A 83 -5.21 -7.80 13.71
CA GLN A 83 -4.79 -6.52 13.15
C GLN A 83 -3.59 -5.91 13.89
N THR A 84 -3.16 -6.55 14.98
CA THR A 84 -2.00 -6.15 15.79
C THR A 84 -0.75 -6.96 15.44
N ASP A 85 -0.92 -8.12 14.81
CA ASP A 85 0.19 -8.95 14.34
C ASP A 85 0.70 -8.47 12.96
N PRO A 86 1.92 -7.92 12.86
CA PRO A 86 2.48 -7.46 11.59
C PRO A 86 2.82 -8.61 10.66
N THR A 87 2.86 -9.87 11.15
CA THR A 87 3.14 -11.07 10.35
C THR A 87 1.88 -11.69 9.76
N GLU A 88 0.68 -11.26 10.20
CA GLU A 88 -0.60 -11.74 9.69
C GLU A 88 -0.76 -11.35 8.20
N PRO A 89 -0.84 -12.31 7.27
CA PRO A 89 -0.91 -12.01 5.84
C PRO A 89 -2.10 -11.16 5.46
N ALA A 90 -3.29 -11.44 6.01
CA ALA A 90 -4.48 -10.67 5.68
C ALA A 90 -4.35 -9.21 6.12
N PHE A 91 -3.66 -8.96 7.24
CA PHE A 91 -3.38 -7.60 7.72
C PHE A 91 -2.45 -6.85 6.75
N GLN A 92 -1.32 -7.47 6.37
CA GLN A 92 -0.38 -6.90 5.40
C GLN A 92 -1.07 -6.57 4.07
N GLN A 93 -1.81 -7.53 3.51
CA GLN A 93 -2.53 -7.38 2.25
C GLN A 93 -3.54 -6.24 2.29
N VAL A 94 -4.36 -6.16 3.34
CA VAL A 94 -5.40 -5.13 3.44
C VAL A 94 -4.79 -3.75 3.73
N SER A 95 -3.76 -3.68 4.58
CA SER A 95 -3.09 -2.42 4.91
C SER A 95 -2.48 -1.78 3.64
N VAL A 96 -1.61 -2.50 2.93
CA VAL A 96 -0.96 -1.96 1.72
C VAL A 96 -1.96 -1.65 0.61
N PHE A 97 -2.96 -2.50 0.41
CA PHE A 97 -4.05 -2.24 -0.53
C PHE A 97 -4.78 -0.95 -0.22
N THR A 98 -5.09 -0.73 1.05
CA THR A 98 -5.83 0.45 1.52
C THR A 98 -4.99 1.72 1.35
N THR A 99 -3.71 1.69 1.74
CA THR A 99 -2.80 2.83 1.56
C THR A 99 -2.65 3.21 0.10
N VAL A 100 -2.44 2.24 -0.81
CA VAL A 100 -2.31 2.52 -2.24
C VAL A 100 -3.61 3.13 -2.80
N LEU A 101 -4.79 2.61 -2.42
CA LEU A 101 -6.06 3.21 -2.81
C LEU A 101 -6.22 4.65 -2.30
N ALA A 102 -5.80 4.93 -1.08
CA ALA A 102 -5.88 6.28 -0.50
C ALA A 102 -4.93 7.26 -1.21
N VAL A 103 -3.72 6.82 -1.56
CA VAL A 103 -2.79 7.62 -2.38
C VAL A 103 -3.37 7.86 -3.77
N MET A 104 -3.95 6.84 -4.41
CA MET A 104 -4.63 7.00 -5.69
C MET A 104 -5.77 8.03 -5.59
N ASP A 105 -6.63 7.94 -4.57
CA ASP A 105 -7.73 8.87 -4.34
C ASP A 105 -7.22 10.31 -4.16
N MET A 106 -6.18 10.50 -3.34
CA MET A 106 -5.52 11.80 -3.13
C MET A 106 -5.09 12.47 -4.44
N PHE A 107 -4.49 11.73 -5.37
CA PHE A 107 -4.06 12.29 -6.65
C PHE A 107 -5.24 12.56 -7.61
N GLU A 108 -6.36 11.84 -7.47
CA GLU A 108 -7.55 11.99 -8.32
C GLU A 108 -8.49 13.12 -7.86
N GLU A 109 -8.24 13.70 -6.70
CA GLU A 109 -9.02 14.80 -6.16
C GLU A 109 -9.19 15.97 -7.16
N PRO A 110 -10.32 16.70 -7.09
CA PRO A 110 -10.60 17.83 -7.99
C PRO A 110 -9.54 18.93 -8.00
N ASP A 111 -8.84 19.11 -6.88
CA ASP A 111 -7.82 20.15 -6.72
C ASP A 111 -6.39 19.64 -7.01
N VAL A 112 -6.23 18.38 -7.43
CA VAL A 112 -4.94 17.76 -7.78
C VAL A 112 -4.87 17.45 -9.28
N LEU A 113 -5.35 16.28 -9.74
CA LEU A 113 -5.41 15.95 -11.17
C LEU A 113 -6.82 16.07 -11.76
N ALA A 114 -7.87 15.98 -10.93
CA ALA A 114 -9.28 16.00 -11.35
C ALA A 114 -9.65 14.97 -12.45
N ARG A 115 -8.91 13.87 -12.54
CA ARG A 115 -9.13 12.79 -13.52
C ARG A 115 -8.64 11.46 -12.95
N PRO A 116 -9.18 10.32 -13.45
CA PRO A 116 -8.60 9.02 -13.15
C PRO A 116 -7.12 8.94 -13.56
N LEU A 117 -6.32 8.34 -12.69
CA LEU A 117 -4.95 7.94 -12.95
C LEU A 117 -4.88 6.98 -14.13
N ARG A 118 -3.81 7.13 -14.90
CA ARG A 118 -3.43 6.25 -16.00
C ARG A 118 -2.00 5.80 -15.74
N TRP A 119 -1.64 4.64 -16.26
CA TRP A 119 -0.31 4.07 -16.08
C TRP A 119 0.50 4.18 -17.37
N ALA A 120 1.83 4.14 -17.26
CA ALA A 120 2.74 4.11 -18.41
C ALA A 120 2.79 2.73 -19.13
N PHE A 121 1.89 1.82 -18.76
CA PHE A 121 1.75 0.48 -19.34
C PHE A 121 0.31 0.25 -19.80
N ASP A 122 0.12 -0.73 -20.69
CA ASP A 122 -1.20 -1.10 -21.18
C ASP A 122 -2.06 -1.75 -20.09
N GLY A 123 -3.17 -1.11 -19.74
CA GLY A 123 -4.14 -1.60 -18.77
C GLY A 123 -4.46 -0.57 -17.70
N GLU A 124 -5.39 -0.91 -16.82
CA GLU A 124 -5.86 0.00 -15.75
C GLU A 124 -5.57 -0.53 -14.34
N GLN A 125 -5.15 -1.80 -14.22
CA GLN A 125 -4.92 -2.46 -12.94
C GLN A 125 -3.44 -2.45 -12.58
N LEU A 126 -3.12 -1.79 -11.46
CA LEU A 126 -1.82 -1.85 -10.81
C LEU A 126 -1.77 -3.07 -9.89
N LEU A 127 -0.67 -3.82 -9.92
CA LEU A 127 -0.44 -4.95 -9.03
C LEU A 127 0.32 -4.49 -7.78
N VAL A 128 0.06 -5.12 -6.65
CA VAL A 128 0.80 -4.88 -5.41
C VAL A 128 1.24 -6.23 -4.85
N VAL A 129 2.54 -6.36 -4.64
CA VAL A 129 3.18 -7.56 -4.09
C VAL A 129 3.69 -7.21 -2.68
N PRO A 130 2.95 -7.57 -1.61
CA PRO A 130 3.32 -7.19 -0.25
C PRO A 130 4.64 -7.82 0.23
N ARG A 131 5.02 -8.97 -0.35
CA ARG A 131 6.19 -9.78 0.01
C ARG A 131 6.90 -10.32 -1.23
N ALA A 132 7.49 -9.42 -2.01
CA ALA A 132 8.23 -9.76 -3.22
C ALA A 132 9.54 -10.51 -2.94
N GLY A 133 10.07 -10.45 -1.72
CA GLY A 133 11.27 -11.18 -1.31
C GLY A 133 11.87 -10.68 0.00
N ARG A 134 13.07 -11.18 0.31
CA ARG A 134 13.86 -10.74 1.46
C ARG A 134 14.92 -9.71 1.07
N MET A 135 14.67 -8.45 1.39
CA MET A 135 15.56 -7.31 1.12
C MET A 135 15.09 -6.09 1.94
N ALA A 136 16.01 -5.20 2.32
CA ALA A 136 15.66 -3.90 2.87
C ALA A 136 15.37 -2.90 1.73
N ASN A 137 14.27 -3.10 1.00
CA ASN A 137 13.92 -2.27 -0.15
C ASN A 137 12.40 -2.31 -0.47
N ALA A 138 11.96 -1.42 -1.34
CA ALA A 138 10.70 -1.46 -2.07
C ALA A 138 10.92 -0.84 -3.46
N PHE A 139 10.06 -1.16 -4.43
CA PHE A 139 10.12 -0.50 -5.74
C PHE A 139 8.82 -0.59 -6.54
N TYR A 140 8.52 0.48 -7.26
CA TYR A 140 7.70 0.44 -8.47
C TYR A 140 8.48 -0.17 -9.64
N HIS A 141 7.85 -1.07 -10.38
CA HIS A 141 8.41 -1.65 -11.59
C HIS A 141 7.37 -1.68 -12.72
N ARG A 142 7.63 -0.90 -13.78
CA ARG A 142 6.71 -0.71 -14.91
C ARG A 142 6.40 -2.01 -15.65
N ASP A 143 7.41 -2.82 -15.95
CA ASP A 143 7.26 -4.00 -16.81
C ASP A 143 6.39 -5.10 -16.17
N SER A 144 6.55 -5.30 -14.85
CA SER A 144 5.69 -6.20 -14.08
C SER A 144 4.40 -5.51 -13.60
N ARG A 145 4.25 -4.21 -13.86
CA ARG A 145 3.07 -3.40 -13.52
C ARG A 145 2.78 -3.43 -12.03
N SER A 146 3.83 -3.43 -11.21
CA SER A 146 3.69 -3.74 -9.79
C SER A 146 4.46 -2.81 -8.87
N LEU A 147 3.87 -2.56 -7.70
CA LEU A 147 4.57 -2.15 -6.50
C LEU A 147 5.06 -3.40 -5.78
N GLN A 148 6.34 -3.45 -5.44
CA GLN A 148 6.99 -4.61 -4.86
C GLN A 148 7.61 -4.22 -3.52
N PHE A 149 7.10 -4.85 -2.46
CA PHE A 149 7.55 -4.60 -1.10
C PHE A 149 8.30 -5.82 -0.58
N PHE A 150 9.35 -5.57 0.18
CA PHE A 150 10.21 -6.60 0.74
C PHE A 150 10.15 -6.58 2.26
N PHE A 151 10.70 -7.62 2.85
CA PHE A 151 10.88 -7.72 4.30
C PHE A 151 12.29 -8.16 4.64
N PHE A 152 12.72 -7.82 5.85
CA PHE A 152 14.07 -8.09 6.32
C PHE A 152 14.12 -8.15 7.84
N ASP A 153 15.18 -8.77 8.34
CA ASP A 153 15.40 -8.95 9.77
C ASP A 153 16.14 -7.74 10.33
N ALA A 154 15.57 -7.10 11.34
CA ALA A 154 16.28 -6.17 12.20
C ALA A 154 17.16 -6.96 13.17
N LEU A 155 18.48 -6.79 13.07
CA LEU A 155 19.45 -7.53 13.87
C LEU A 155 19.86 -6.74 15.12
N GLY A 156 19.99 -7.44 16.23
CA GLY A 156 20.53 -6.91 17.48
C GLY A 156 22.06 -6.80 17.49
N PRO A 157 22.63 -6.22 18.57
CA PRO A 157 24.09 -6.13 18.72
C PRO A 157 24.80 -7.49 18.74
N ASP A 158 24.09 -8.57 19.08
CA ASP A 158 24.55 -9.95 19.09
C ASP A 158 24.31 -10.68 17.75
N GLY A 159 23.77 -10.00 16.74
CA GLY A 159 23.45 -10.56 15.43
C GLY A 159 22.18 -11.41 15.39
N GLN A 160 21.41 -11.49 16.48
CA GLN A 160 20.13 -12.19 16.49
C GLN A 160 19.01 -11.31 15.90
N THR A 161 18.07 -11.93 15.19
CA THR A 161 16.87 -11.25 14.71
C THR A 161 16.02 -10.81 15.89
N ILE A 162 15.87 -9.49 16.04
CA ILE A 162 14.99 -8.88 17.04
C ILE A 162 13.56 -8.80 16.51
N LYS A 163 13.40 -8.44 15.24
CA LYS A 163 12.10 -8.17 14.61
C LYS A 163 12.21 -8.36 13.10
N GLU A 164 11.15 -8.90 12.49
CA GLU A 164 10.98 -8.85 11.04
C GLU A 164 10.27 -7.55 10.66
N ILE A 165 10.85 -6.80 9.72
CA ILE A 165 10.33 -5.53 9.23
C ILE A 165 9.73 -5.77 7.85
N PHE A 166 8.50 -5.29 7.65
CA PHE A 166 7.79 -5.37 6.38
C PHE A 166 7.60 -3.97 5.80
N THR A 167 8.20 -3.69 4.64
CA THR A 167 8.07 -2.38 3.98
C THR A 167 6.64 -2.10 3.51
N CYS A 168 5.83 -3.13 3.27
CA CYS A 168 4.39 -3.02 2.97
C CYS A 168 3.52 -2.58 4.17
N LEU A 169 4.12 -2.38 5.35
CA LEU A 169 3.46 -1.80 6.52
C LEU A 169 3.97 -0.39 6.85
N SER A 170 4.84 0.18 6.01
CA SER A 170 5.27 1.58 6.14
C SER A 170 4.45 2.46 5.19
N PRO A 171 3.52 3.30 5.69
CA PRO A 171 2.68 4.14 4.83
C PRO A 171 3.51 5.06 3.93
N ASP A 172 4.62 5.58 4.44
CA ASP A 172 5.50 6.50 3.72
C ASP A 172 6.19 5.80 2.53
N ILE A 173 6.72 4.59 2.75
CA ILE A 173 7.31 3.79 1.66
C ILE A 173 6.24 3.43 0.63
N ILE A 174 5.05 3.03 1.07
CA ILE A 174 3.96 2.68 0.14
C ILE A 174 3.53 3.89 -0.69
N ALA A 175 3.41 5.06 -0.07
CA ALA A 175 3.04 6.30 -0.76
C ALA A 175 4.15 6.77 -1.71
N HIS A 176 5.42 6.62 -1.34
CA HIS A 176 6.57 6.90 -2.20
C HIS A 176 6.52 6.03 -3.46
N GLU A 177 6.41 4.70 -3.33
CA GLU A 177 6.37 3.79 -4.48
C GLU A 177 5.11 3.96 -5.34
N ALA A 178 3.96 4.21 -4.72
CA ALA A 178 2.74 4.52 -5.46
C ALA A 178 2.87 5.84 -6.24
N THR A 179 3.59 6.82 -5.69
CA THR A 179 3.85 8.09 -6.37
C THR A 179 4.79 7.91 -7.56
N HIS A 180 5.78 7.01 -7.49
CA HIS A 180 6.58 6.63 -8.66
C HIS A 180 5.69 6.12 -9.80
N ALA A 181 4.76 5.19 -9.51
CA ALA A 181 3.84 4.65 -10.51
C ALA A 181 2.91 5.74 -11.13
N ILE A 182 2.45 6.67 -10.30
CA ILE A 182 1.60 7.79 -10.71
C ILE A 182 2.36 8.78 -11.58
N LEU A 183 3.56 9.19 -11.14
CA LEU A 183 4.43 10.10 -11.87
C LEU A 183 4.81 9.50 -13.22
N ASP A 184 5.11 8.20 -13.25
CA ASP A 184 5.39 7.50 -14.48
C ASP A 184 4.21 7.54 -15.46
N GLY A 185 2.98 7.36 -14.96
CA GLY A 185 1.77 7.53 -15.76
C GLY A 185 1.48 8.96 -16.26
N ILE A 186 2.08 9.98 -15.64
CA ILE A 186 1.96 11.39 -16.04
C ILE A 186 3.07 11.79 -17.02
N ALA A 187 4.29 11.38 -16.74
CA ALA A 187 5.49 11.74 -17.48
C ALA A 187 6.41 10.52 -17.68
N PRO A 188 6.05 9.58 -18.58
CA PRO A 188 6.81 8.34 -18.77
C PRO A 188 8.27 8.55 -19.16
N ASP A 189 8.55 9.63 -19.90
CA ASP A 189 9.90 9.99 -20.34
C ASP A 189 10.83 10.37 -19.17
N LEU A 190 10.28 10.80 -18.03
CA LEU A 190 11.07 11.11 -16.84
C LEU A 190 11.64 9.86 -16.18
N PHE A 191 10.91 8.75 -16.21
CA PHE A 191 11.36 7.46 -15.67
C PHE A 191 12.49 6.84 -16.50
N GLU A 192 12.47 7.07 -17.83
CA GLU A 192 13.54 6.62 -18.74
C GLU A 192 14.78 7.54 -18.72
N ALA A 193 14.69 8.69 -18.06
CA ALA A 193 15.76 9.66 -18.04
C ALA A 193 16.87 9.23 -17.07
N SER A 194 18.08 9.06 -17.60
CA SER A 194 19.24 8.57 -16.84
C SER A 194 20.14 9.68 -16.27
N SER A 195 19.77 10.95 -16.45
CA SER A 195 20.57 12.06 -15.90
C SER A 195 20.45 12.09 -14.37
N PRO A 196 21.52 12.39 -13.62
CA PRO A 196 21.44 12.49 -12.16
C PRO A 196 20.37 13.46 -11.67
N GLN A 197 20.13 14.55 -12.42
CA GLN A 197 19.11 15.54 -12.11
C GLN A 197 17.69 14.99 -12.31
N SER A 198 17.48 14.21 -13.37
CA SER A 198 16.19 13.57 -13.65
C SER A 198 15.85 12.53 -12.58
N LEU A 199 16.83 11.71 -12.20
CA LEU A 199 16.66 10.73 -11.11
C LEU A 199 16.36 11.44 -9.79
N ALA A 200 17.13 12.48 -9.44
CA ALA A 200 16.89 13.25 -8.22
C ALA A 200 15.50 13.92 -8.20
N LEU A 201 15.01 14.40 -9.35
CA LEU A 201 13.67 14.95 -9.47
C LEU A 201 12.59 13.87 -9.28
N HIS A 202 12.80 12.69 -9.85
CA HIS A 202 11.89 11.55 -9.73
C HIS A 202 11.71 11.15 -8.27
N GLU A 203 12.81 10.92 -7.55
CA GLU A 203 12.82 10.60 -6.11
C GLU A 203 12.19 11.72 -5.28
N ALA A 204 12.57 12.99 -5.54
CA ALA A 204 12.04 14.11 -4.77
C ALA A 204 10.51 14.26 -4.91
N ILE A 205 9.94 13.96 -6.08
CA ILE A 205 8.49 13.98 -6.27
C ILE A 205 7.82 12.83 -5.50
N ALA A 206 8.43 11.64 -5.51
CA ALA A 206 7.93 10.50 -4.74
C ALA A 206 7.93 10.78 -3.22
N ASP A 207 9.00 11.38 -2.70
CA ASP A 207 9.07 11.82 -1.30
C ASP A 207 8.02 12.90 -0.97
N LEU A 208 7.82 13.87 -1.86
CA LEU A 208 6.76 14.87 -1.69
C LEU A 208 5.37 14.23 -1.68
N GLY A 209 5.13 13.22 -2.53
CA GLY A 209 3.90 12.43 -2.52
C GLY A 209 3.66 11.76 -1.17
N ALA A 210 4.70 11.14 -0.60
CA ALA A 210 4.64 10.52 0.72
C ALA A 210 4.36 11.55 1.84
N VAL A 211 5.03 12.71 1.82
CA VAL A 211 4.76 13.79 2.79
C VAL A 211 3.33 14.31 2.67
N MET A 212 2.84 14.54 1.45
CA MET A 212 1.48 15.01 1.20
C MET A 212 0.43 13.99 1.66
N PHE A 213 0.74 12.70 1.56
CA PHE A 213 -0.09 11.64 2.13
C PHE A 213 -0.06 11.69 3.66
N ALA A 214 1.13 11.73 4.27
CA ALA A 214 1.30 11.71 5.72
C ALA A 214 0.53 12.84 6.43
N ILE A 215 0.58 14.08 5.91
CA ILE A 215 -0.15 15.24 6.48
C ILE A 215 -1.68 15.15 6.38
N ARG A 216 -2.21 14.19 5.62
CA ARG A 216 -3.65 13.92 5.49
C ARG A 216 -4.14 12.80 6.40
N THR A 217 -3.22 12.10 7.06
CA THR A 217 -3.53 11.06 8.05
C THR A 217 -3.53 11.64 9.45
N ASP A 218 -4.14 10.95 10.41
CA ASP A 218 -4.15 11.33 11.83
C ASP A 218 -2.77 11.13 12.53
N ALA A 219 -1.70 10.88 11.76
CA ALA A 219 -0.34 10.60 12.25
C ALA A 219 0.44 11.83 12.77
N LEU A 220 -0.02 13.05 12.45
CA LEU A 220 0.61 14.33 12.84
C LEU A 220 -0.29 15.14 13.77
#